data_AF-A0A3D5WAA4-F1
#
_entry.id   AF-A0A3D5WAA4-F1
#
_cell.length_a   1.000
_cell.length_b   1.000
_cell.length_c   1.000
_cell.angle_alpha   90.00
_cell.angle_beta   90.00
_cell.angle_gamma   90.00
#
_symmetry.space_group_name_H-M   'P 1'
#
loop_
_entity.id
_entity.type
_entity.pdbx_description
1 polymer ?
#
loop_
_entity_poly.entity_id
_entity_poly.type
_entity_poly.pdbx_seq_one_letter_code
_entity_poly.pdbx_strand_id
1 'polypeptide(L)' 'KKARVEDALHATRAAVEEGVVPGGGVALVRCIASVGEVKGANHDQDQGIKIVQRAIEEPLRQIV' A
#
# COMPACT_ATOMS: atom_id res chain seq x y z
N LYS A 1 -6.35 24.69 12.98
CA LYS A 1 -7.24 24.73 11.79
C LYS A 1 -6.44 24.85 10.49
N LYS A 2 -5.40 25.70 10.44
CA LYS A 2 -4.47 25.84 9.31
C LYS A 2 -3.85 24.49 8.84
N ALA A 3 -3.31 23.70 9.78
CA ALA A 3 -2.70 22.39 9.47
C ALA A 3 -3.63 21.44 8.67
N ARG A 4 -4.89 21.29 9.09
CA ARG A 4 -5.87 20.44 8.38
C ARG A 4 -6.12 20.88 6.93
N VAL A 5 -6.03 22.17 6.65
CA VAL A 5 -6.22 22.70 5.29
C VAL A 5 -4.99 22.43 4.44
N GLU A 6 -3.79 22.56 5.03
CA GLU A 6 -2.54 22.20 4.37
C GLU A 6 -2.51 20.70 4.05
N ASP A 7 -2.86 19.82 4.99
CA ASP A 7 -2.91 18.37 4.77
C ASP A 7 -3.87 18.00 3.63
N ALA A 8 -5.07 18.59 3.63
CA ALA A 8 -6.07 18.37 2.59
C ALA A 8 -5.62 18.86 1.20
N LEU A 9 -4.88 19.98 1.14
CA LEU A 9 -4.35 20.50 -0.11
C LEU A 9 -3.29 19.55 -0.70
N HIS A 10 -2.40 19.02 0.13
CA HIS A 10 -1.40 18.06 -0.34
C HIS A 10 -2.04 16.74 -0.78
N ALA A 11 -3.00 16.21 -0.01
CA ALA A 11 -3.70 14.97 -0.36
C ALA A 11 -4.49 15.09 -1.68
N THR A 12 -5.15 16.23 -1.91
CA THR A 12 -5.91 16.45 -3.16
C THR A 12 -5.03 16.65 -4.37
N ARG A 13 -3.84 17.25 -4.23
CA ARG A 13 -2.85 17.32 -5.32
C ARG A 13 -2.37 15.94 -5.75
N ALA A 14 -1.96 15.10 -4.80
CA ALA A 14 -1.55 13.72 -5.10
C ALA A 14 -2.69 12.90 -5.75
N ALA A 15 -3.92 13.06 -5.25
CA ALA A 15 -5.10 12.40 -5.81
C ALA A 15 -5.42 12.83 -7.26
N VAL A 16 -5.09 14.06 -7.64
CA VAL A 16 -5.25 14.56 -9.02
C VAL A 16 -4.16 14.01 -9.94
N GLU A 17 -2.94 13.85 -9.44
CA GLU A 17 -1.80 13.39 -10.24
C GLU A 17 -1.84 11.88 -10.53
N GLU A 18 -2.10 11.05 -9.52
CA GLU A 18 -2.02 9.58 -9.62
C GLU A 18 -3.38 8.87 -9.46
N GLY A 19 -4.44 9.63 -9.14
CA GLY A 19 -5.77 9.09 -8.87
C GLY A 19 -5.97 8.65 -7.42
N VAL A 20 -7.03 7.87 -7.19
CA VAL A 20 -7.44 7.40 -5.86
C VAL A 20 -7.76 5.91 -5.87
N VAL A 21 -7.59 5.28 -4.71
CA VAL A 21 -7.87 3.85 -4.50
C VAL A 21 -8.75 3.65 -3.25
N PRO A 22 -9.38 2.47 -3.07
CA PRO A 22 -10.12 2.17 -1.84
C PRO A 22 -9.25 2.28 -0.58
N GLY A 23 -9.72 2.99 0.43
CA GLY A 23 -9.01 3.19 1.70
C GLY A 23 -9.04 1.97 2.65
N GLY A 24 -8.65 2.19 3.90
CA GLY A 24 -8.74 1.17 4.97
C GLY A 24 -7.83 -0.05 4.78
N GLY A 25 -6.72 0.11 4.05
CA GLY A 25 -5.82 -1.01 3.71
C GLY A 25 -6.33 -1.96 2.63
N VAL A 26 -7.55 -1.77 2.11
CA VAL A 26 -8.16 -2.66 1.11
C VAL A 26 -7.39 -2.63 -0.22
N ALA A 27 -6.96 -1.46 -0.66
CA ALA A 27 -6.16 -1.34 -1.88
C ALA A 27 -4.86 -2.17 -1.80
N LEU A 28 -4.19 -2.15 -0.64
CA LEU A 28 -2.97 -2.92 -0.40
C LEU A 28 -3.23 -4.42 -0.52
N VAL A 29 -4.25 -4.93 0.16
CA VAL A 29 -4.61 -6.37 0.09
C VAL A 29 -4.93 -6.83 -1.34
N ARG A 30 -5.56 -5.98 -2.16
CA ARG A 30 -5.84 -6.30 -3.56
C ARG A 30 -4.56 -6.47 -4.40
N CYS A 31 -3.46 -5.79 -4.04
CA CYS A 31 -2.19 -5.91 -4.75
C CYS A 31 -1.48 -7.26 -4.52
N ILE A 32 -1.85 -8.03 -3.50
CA ILE A 32 -1.19 -9.29 -3.13
C ILE A 32 -1.20 -10.30 -4.29
N ALA A 33 -2.30 -10.34 -5.06
CA ALA A 33 -2.41 -11.21 -6.22
C ALA A 33 -1.28 -10.94 -7.24
N SER A 34 -1.01 -9.67 -7.55
CA SER A 34 0.05 -9.26 -8.48
C SER A 34 1.45 -9.42 -7.87
N VAL A 35 1.63 -9.14 -6.57
CA VAL A 35 2.92 -9.35 -5.88
C VAL A 35 3.25 -10.85 -5.80
N GLY A 36 2.25 -11.73 -5.79
CA GLY A 36 2.41 -13.19 -5.87
C GLY A 36 3.10 -13.68 -7.15
N GLU A 37 3.08 -12.90 -8.21
CA GLU A 37 3.68 -13.25 -9.50
C GLU A 37 5.18 -12.88 -9.58
N VAL A 38 5.66 -12.07 -8.63
CA VAL A 38 7.06 -11.64 -8.57
C VAL A 38 7.94 -12.81 -8.09
N LYS A 39 9.03 -13.07 -8.81
CA LYS A 39 10.00 -14.12 -8.48
C LYS A 39 11.36 -13.52 -8.22
N GLY A 40 12.02 -13.96 -7.14
CA GLY A 40 13.40 -13.61 -6.86
C GLY A 40 14.37 -14.35 -7.79
N ALA A 41 15.57 -13.79 -7.95
CA ALA A 41 16.68 -14.45 -8.62
C ALA A 41 17.40 -15.47 -7.70
N ASN A 42 17.15 -15.39 -6.39
CA ASN A 42 17.71 -16.30 -5.38
C ASN A 42 16.76 -16.44 -4.17
N HIS A 43 17.10 -17.36 -3.28
CA HIS A 43 16.28 -17.67 -2.11
C HIS A 43 16.06 -16.46 -1.18
N ASP A 44 17.08 -15.62 -0.98
CA ASP A 44 16.98 -14.46 -0.09
C ASP A 44 16.00 -13.42 -0.63
N GLN A 45 15.97 -13.23 -1.95
CA GLN A 45 15.00 -12.36 -2.61
C GLN A 45 13.58 -12.92 -2.50
N ASP A 46 13.39 -14.24 -2.61
CA ASP A 46 12.08 -14.87 -2.38
C ASP A 46 11.58 -14.68 -0.94
N GLN A 47 12.48 -14.71 0.04
CA GLN A 47 12.14 -14.37 1.42
C GLN A 47 11.74 -12.90 1.55
N GLY A 48 12.46 -12.00 0.89
CA GLY A 48 12.11 -10.57 0.82
C GLY A 48 10.71 -10.33 0.26
N ILE A 49 10.36 -11.00 -0.84
CA ILE A 49 9.02 -10.93 -1.45
C ILE A 49 7.95 -11.40 -0.46
N LYS A 50 8.17 -12.52 0.25
CA LYS A 50 7.24 -13.02 1.28
C LYS A 50 7.07 -12.07 2.46
N ILE A 51 8.13 -11.37 2.86
CA ILE A 51 8.06 -10.36 3.92
C ILE A 51 7.15 -9.21 3.48
N VAL A 52 7.33 -8.70 2.25
CA VAL A 52 6.48 -7.64 1.71
C VAL A 52 5.03 -8.09 1.58
N GLN A 53 4.78 -9.30 1.06
CA GLN A 53 3.42 -9.86 0.97
C GLN A 53 2.71 -9.86 2.33
N ARG A 54 3.40 -10.27 3.40
CA ARG A 54 2.84 -10.22 4.75
C ARG A 54 2.61 -8.79 5.26
N ALA A 55 3.53 -7.87 4.99
CA ALA A 55 3.45 -6.49 5.48
C ALA A 55 2.28 -5.72 4.86
N ILE A 56 1.90 -6.04 3.63
CA ILE A 56 0.80 -5.40 2.89
C ILE A 56 -0.56 -5.63 3.55
N GLU A 57 -0.76 -6.75 4.25
CA GLU A 57 -2.03 -7.07 4.95
C GLU A 57 -2.16 -6.37 6.31
N GLU A 58 -1.04 -5.97 6.92
CA GLU A 58 -0.98 -5.48 8.29
C GLU A 58 -1.83 -4.21 8.54
N PRO A 59 -1.87 -3.20 7.65
CA PRO A 59 -2.67 -2.01 7.88
C PRO A 59 -4.16 -2.29 8.02
N LEU A 60 -4.70 -3.22 7.21
CA LEU A 60 -6.10 -3.63 7.34
C LEU A 60 -6.33 -4.35 8.67
N ARG A 61 -5.41 -5.25 9.02
CA ARG A 61 -5.47 -6.05 10.25
C ARG A 61 -5.40 -5.19 11.52
N GLN A 62 -4.68 -4.09 11.50
CA GLN A 62 -4.54 -3.16 12.62
C GLN A 62 -5.76 -2.23 12.79
N ILE A 63 -6.49 -1.96 11.71
CA ILE A 63 -7.68 -1.08 11.72
C ILE A 63 -8.92 -1.82 12.28
N VAL A 64 -8.99 -3.14 12.10
CA VAL A 64 -10.09 -4.02 12.55
C VAL A 64 -9.83 -4.51 13.98
#